data_AF-A0A2R4XL57-F1
#
_entry.id   AF-A0A2R4XL57-F1
#
_cell.length_a   1.000
_cell.length_b   1.000
_cell.length_c   1.000
_cell.angle_alpha   90.00
_cell.angle_beta   90.00
_cell.angle_gamma   90.00
#
_symmetry.space_group_name_H-M   'P 1'
#
loop_
_entity.id
_entity.type
_entity.pdbx_description
1 polymer ?
#
loop_
_entity_poly.entity_id
_entity_poly.type
_entity_poly.pdbx_seq_one_letter_code
_entity_poly.pdbx_strand_id
1 'polypeptide(L)'
;MAARLRPFPLSLTAVVCLSGAFAIVSGPARAAPDALPCAINYWAFALMNPAKAQAGQARAQHLIKGYVDQNAGQSFESVAKDVDSKGRGLAANIQHLKAEAGRLVYDIESKPGSKAEKKALADQEYAKRKAYLDLEQSLMADLAACERTFFQKAP
;
A
#
# COMPACT_ATOMS: atom_id res chain seq x y z
N MET A 1 -4.37 25.33 -34.18
CA MET A 1 -4.30 25.16 -32.72
C MET A 1 -5.72 25.21 -32.16
N ALA A 2 -6.26 24.07 -31.74
CA ALA A 2 -7.43 23.95 -30.84
C ALA A 2 -7.54 22.49 -30.39
N ALA A 3 -6.90 22.13 -29.27
CA ALA A 3 -7.04 20.81 -28.68
C ALA A 3 -8.31 20.79 -27.82
N ARG A 4 -9.28 19.98 -28.24
CA ARG A 4 -10.57 19.76 -27.57
C ARG A 4 -10.34 19.11 -26.21
N LEU A 5 -10.67 19.82 -25.13
CA LEU A 5 -10.85 19.27 -23.79
C LEU A 5 -11.97 18.23 -23.83
N ARG A 6 -11.64 16.95 -23.65
CA ARG A 6 -12.63 15.93 -23.31
C ARG A 6 -12.73 15.86 -21.78
N PRO A 7 -13.94 15.87 -21.20
CA PRO A 7 -14.12 15.75 -19.76
C PRO A 7 -13.71 14.34 -19.34
N PHE A 8 -12.66 14.24 -18.52
CA PHE A 8 -12.25 12.98 -17.90
C PHE A 8 -13.31 12.59 -16.84
N PRO A 9 -13.79 11.33 -16.81
CA PRO A 9 -14.85 10.93 -15.92
C PRO A 9 -14.39 10.90 -14.45
N LEU A 10 -15.08 11.70 -13.63
CA LEU A 10 -14.97 11.87 -12.18
C LEU A 10 -15.43 10.63 -11.37
N SER A 11 -14.91 9.42 -11.61
CA SER A 11 -15.47 8.23 -10.92
C SER A 11 -14.50 7.32 -10.17
N LEU A 12 -13.21 7.64 -10.04
CA LEU A 12 -12.27 6.80 -9.26
C LEU A 12 -11.25 7.55 -8.40
N THR A 13 -11.07 8.85 -8.61
CA THR A 13 -10.19 9.69 -7.77
C THR A 13 -10.88 10.22 -6.50
N ALA A 14 -12.19 10.06 -6.36
CA ALA A 14 -12.96 10.65 -5.25
C ALA A 14 -13.15 9.74 -4.02
N VAL A 15 -12.72 8.47 -4.05
CA VAL A 15 -12.93 7.52 -2.93
C VAL A 15 -11.76 7.52 -1.93
N VAL A 16 -10.74 8.35 -2.12
CA VAL A 16 -9.52 8.34 -1.28
C VAL A 16 -9.44 9.55 -0.34
N CYS A 17 -10.33 10.55 -0.44
CA CYS A 17 -10.23 11.77 0.37
C CYS A 17 -11.05 11.78 1.69
N LEU A 18 -11.89 10.77 1.98
CA LEU A 18 -12.84 10.86 3.12
C LEU A 18 -12.50 9.98 4.34
N SER A 19 -11.33 9.35 4.40
CA SER A 19 -10.99 8.52 5.56
C SER A 19 -9.51 8.50 5.93
N GLY A 20 -8.76 9.61 5.81
CA GLY A 20 -7.35 9.66 6.23
C GLY A 20 -6.46 8.54 5.64
N ALA A 21 -6.94 7.89 4.58
CA ALA A 21 -6.31 6.75 3.95
C ALA A 21 -5.28 7.34 3.02
N PHE A 22 -4.04 7.28 3.48
CA PHE A 22 -2.82 7.47 2.71
C PHE A 22 -3.10 7.13 1.25
N ALA A 23 -2.99 8.14 0.38
CA ALA A 23 -2.99 7.94 -1.05
C ALA A 23 -2.03 6.80 -1.33
N ILE A 24 -2.59 5.63 -1.68
CA ILE A 24 -1.81 4.51 -2.17
C ILE A 24 -0.99 5.13 -3.29
N VAL A 25 0.34 5.03 -3.19
CA VAL A 25 1.25 5.48 -4.23
C VAL A 25 1.18 4.50 -5.42
N SER A 26 -0.03 4.08 -5.78
CA SER A 26 -0.37 3.32 -6.96
C SER A 26 -1.08 4.28 -7.91
N GLY A 27 -0.31 5.18 -8.51
CA GLY A 27 -0.74 5.85 -9.72
C GLY A 27 -0.93 4.82 -10.85
N PRO A 28 -1.81 5.07 -11.82
CA PRO A 28 -1.96 4.18 -12.98
C PRO A 28 -0.58 4.03 -13.64
N ALA A 29 -0.17 2.79 -13.89
CA ALA A 29 1.09 2.37 -14.50
C ALA A 29 1.74 3.49 -15.33
N ARG A 30 2.60 4.28 -14.69
CA ARG A 30 3.29 5.42 -15.31
C ARG A 30 4.77 5.28 -15.03
N ALA A 31 5.53 5.24 -16.12
CA ALA A 31 6.94 5.61 -16.28
C ALA A 31 7.86 5.28 -15.09
N ALA A 32 8.31 4.03 -15.00
CA ALA A 32 9.30 3.51 -14.04
C ALA A 32 8.90 3.68 -12.55
N PRO A 33 9.02 2.63 -11.73
CA PRO A 33 8.77 2.79 -10.30
C PRO A 33 9.82 3.75 -9.69
N ASP A 34 9.36 4.74 -8.92
CA ASP A 34 10.22 5.67 -8.19
C ASP A 34 10.85 5.00 -6.96
N ALA A 35 12.04 5.45 -6.57
CA ALA A 35 12.77 4.86 -5.44
C ALA A 35 12.05 4.99 -4.09
N LEU A 36 11.38 6.12 -3.83
CA LEU A 36 10.69 6.37 -2.55
C LEU A 36 9.42 5.53 -2.36
N PRO A 37 8.49 5.45 -3.35
CA PRO A 37 7.34 4.54 -3.27
C PRO A 37 7.77 3.09 -3.08
N CYS A 38 8.82 2.65 -3.79
CA CYS A 38 9.40 1.34 -3.58
C CYS A 38 9.93 1.17 -2.15
N ALA A 39 10.67 2.14 -1.62
CA ALA A 39 11.19 2.09 -0.26
C ALA A 39 10.07 1.97 0.79
N ILE A 40 8.98 2.71 0.62
CA ILE A 40 7.77 2.65 1.47
C ILE A 40 7.16 1.26 1.40
N ASN A 41 7.00 0.69 0.20
CA ASN A 41 6.41 -0.63 0.00
C ASN A 41 7.28 -1.73 0.62
N TYR A 42 8.61 -1.68 0.44
CA TYR A 42 9.53 -2.63 1.09
C TYR A 42 9.50 -2.50 2.61
N TRP A 43 9.37 -1.27 3.12
CA TRP A 43 9.26 -1.03 4.55
C TRP A 43 7.95 -1.59 5.12
N ALA A 44 6.82 -1.31 4.49
CA ALA A 44 5.52 -1.85 4.89
C ALA A 44 5.52 -3.38 4.84
N PHE A 45 6.08 -3.96 3.78
CA PHE A 45 6.21 -5.40 3.64
C PHE A 45 7.09 -6.03 4.73
N ALA A 46 8.21 -5.40 5.08
CA ALA A 46 9.08 -5.82 6.17
C ALA A 46 8.35 -5.83 7.52
N LEU A 47 7.53 -4.83 7.81
CA LEU A 47 6.75 -4.74 9.04
C LEU A 47 5.66 -5.82 9.13
N MET A 48 5.08 -6.22 8.01
CA MET A 48 4.05 -7.26 7.96
C MET A 48 4.62 -8.68 7.91
N ASN A 49 5.87 -8.85 7.47
CA ASN A 49 6.50 -10.15 7.28
C ASN A 49 7.81 -10.24 8.08
N PRO A 50 7.77 -10.68 9.36
CA PRO A 50 8.96 -10.71 10.22
C PRO A 50 10.09 -11.57 9.65
N ALA A 51 9.76 -12.66 8.93
CA ALA A 51 10.73 -13.50 8.25
C ALA A 51 11.51 -12.79 7.12
N LYS A 52 10.96 -11.71 6.56
CA LYS A 52 11.57 -10.91 5.50
C LYS A 52 11.89 -9.49 5.96
N ALA A 53 11.76 -9.19 7.26
CA ALA A 53 11.93 -7.85 7.80
C ALA A 53 13.31 -7.27 7.48
N GLN A 54 14.36 -8.04 7.76
CA GLN A 54 15.74 -7.61 7.53
C GLN A 54 16.03 -7.36 6.04
N ALA A 55 15.57 -8.25 5.16
CA ALA A 55 15.75 -8.11 3.71
C ALA A 55 14.98 -6.89 3.16
N GLY A 56 13.72 -6.70 3.58
CA GLY A 56 12.91 -5.56 3.15
C GLY A 56 13.46 -4.23 3.64
N GLN A 57 13.92 -4.15 4.89
CA GLN A 57 14.57 -2.94 5.43
C GLN A 57 15.87 -2.61 4.69
N ALA A 58 16.70 -3.61 4.39
CA ALA A 58 17.92 -3.40 3.62
C ALA A 58 17.64 -2.88 2.20
N ARG A 59 16.62 -3.44 1.53
CA ARG A 59 16.14 -2.96 0.22
C ARG A 59 15.65 -1.51 0.28
N ALA A 60 14.83 -1.17 1.29
CA ALA A 60 14.35 0.19 1.50
C ALA A 60 15.49 1.19 1.75
N GLN A 61 16.46 0.85 2.60
CA GLN A 61 17.63 1.68 2.86
C GLN A 61 18.48 1.92 1.61
N HIS A 62 18.65 0.90 0.77
CA HIS A 62 19.36 1.04 -0.51
C HIS A 62 18.69 2.08 -1.42
N LEU A 63 17.36 2.01 -1.52
CA LEU A 63 16.57 2.94 -2.33
C LEU A 63 16.60 4.37 -1.77
N ILE A 64 16.50 4.54 -0.45
CA ILE A 64 16.63 5.85 0.21
C ILE A 64 18.01 6.45 -0.08
N LYS A 65 19.07 5.65 0.04
CA LYS A 65 20.43 6.11 -0.23
C LYS A 65 20.57 6.56 -1.69
N GLY A 66 20.14 5.73 -2.64
CA GLY A 66 20.18 6.08 -4.06
C GLY A 66 19.37 7.34 -4.39
N TYR A 67 18.22 7.53 -3.74
CA TYR A 67 17.42 8.74 -3.88
C TYR A 67 18.15 9.99 -3.35
N VAL A 68 18.74 9.91 -2.16
CA VAL A 68 19.49 11.02 -1.55
C VAL A 68 20.73 11.38 -2.37
N ASP A 69 21.47 10.38 -2.86
CA ASP A 69 22.65 10.58 -3.70
C ASP A 69 22.30 11.31 -5.02
N GLN A 70 21.07 11.14 -5.52
CA GLN A 70 20.55 11.82 -6.72
C GLN A 70 19.90 13.19 -6.44
N ASN A 71 19.53 13.47 -5.18
CA ASN A 71 18.80 14.67 -4.78
C ASN A 71 19.62 15.49 -3.78
N ALA A 72 20.54 16.30 -4.33
CA ALA A 72 21.38 17.19 -3.56
C ALA A 72 20.54 18.06 -2.59
N GLY A 73 20.88 18.05 -1.31
CA GLY A 73 20.23 18.84 -0.27
C GLY A 73 19.22 18.09 0.60
N GLN A 74 18.88 16.83 0.30
CA GLN A 74 18.08 16.01 1.21
C GLN A 74 18.97 15.20 2.15
N SER A 75 18.61 15.14 3.44
CA SER A 75 19.31 14.29 4.40
C SER A 75 18.73 12.88 4.40
N PHE A 76 19.61 11.87 4.43
CA PHE A 76 19.20 10.47 4.53
C PHE A 76 18.25 10.24 5.71
N GLU A 77 18.53 10.84 6.86
CA GLU A 77 17.71 10.68 8.06
C GLU A 77 16.28 11.24 7.87
N SER A 78 16.14 12.39 7.20
CA SER A 78 14.82 12.98 6.92
C SER A 78 14.00 12.08 6.00
N VAL A 79 14.61 11.60 4.92
CA VAL A 79 13.95 10.72 3.94
C VAL A 79 13.60 9.37 4.58
N ALA A 80 14.52 8.80 5.37
CA ALA A 80 14.29 7.56 6.09
C ALA A 80 13.12 7.66 7.09
N LYS A 81 13.00 8.78 7.83
CA LYS A 81 11.87 9.03 8.73
C LYS A 81 10.53 9.12 7.97
N ASP A 82 10.52 9.77 6.81
CA ASP A 82 9.31 9.85 5.97
C ASP A 82 8.90 8.47 5.43
N VAL A 83 9.85 7.70 4.91
CA VAL A 83 9.62 6.33 4.44
C VAL A 83 9.13 5.42 5.57
N ASP A 84 9.74 5.53 6.75
CA ASP A 84 9.38 4.75 7.93
C ASP A 84 7.96 5.07 8.42
N SER A 85 7.61 6.36 8.49
CA SER A 85 6.26 6.83 8.83
C SER A 85 5.20 6.32 7.85
N LYS A 86 5.44 6.50 6.54
CA LYS A 86 4.53 6.03 5.47
C LYS A 86 4.42 4.51 5.41
N GLY A 87 5.54 3.81 5.57
CA GLY A 87 5.57 2.35 5.59
C GLY A 87 4.81 1.77 6.78
N ARG A 88 4.93 2.39 7.96
CA ARG A 88 4.10 2.03 9.13
C ARG A 88 2.62 2.31 8.89
N GLY A 89 2.28 3.45 8.30
CA GLY A 89 0.90 3.79 7.95
C GLY A 89 0.24 2.76 7.03
N LEU A 90 0.96 2.35 5.97
CA LEU A 90 0.50 1.32 5.04
C LEU A 90 0.34 -0.05 5.73
N ALA A 91 1.34 -0.49 6.49
CA ALA A 91 1.28 -1.75 7.23
C ALA A 91 0.13 -1.78 8.24
N ALA A 92 -0.06 -0.69 8.98
CA ALA A 92 -1.13 -0.54 9.96
C ALA A 92 -2.51 -0.59 9.29
N ASN A 93 -2.68 0.03 8.11
CA ASN A 93 -3.94 0.00 7.38
C ASN A 93 -4.31 -1.43 6.93
N ILE A 94 -3.35 -2.17 6.36
CA ILE A 94 -3.58 -3.57 5.94
C ILE A 94 -3.91 -4.46 7.15
N GLN A 95 -3.14 -4.32 8.24
CA GLN A 95 -3.39 -5.07 9.48
C GLN A 95 -4.74 -4.73 10.11
N HIS A 96 -5.15 -3.46 10.07
CA HIS A 96 -6.44 -3.01 10.58
C HIS A 96 -7.61 -3.65 9.80
N LEU A 97 -7.59 -3.58 8.47
CA LEU A 97 -8.62 -4.20 7.63
C LEU A 97 -8.70 -5.71 7.85
N LYS A 98 -7.55 -6.37 8.00
CA LYS A 98 -7.47 -7.81 8.29
C LYS A 98 -8.07 -8.15 9.66
N ALA A 99 -7.76 -7.35 10.68
CA ALA A 99 -8.32 -7.52 12.02
C ALA A 99 -9.83 -7.27 12.05
N GLU A 100 -10.32 -6.24 11.34
CA GLU A 100 -11.76 -5.96 11.21
C GLU A 100 -12.50 -7.10 10.52
N ALA A 101 -11.96 -7.64 9.42
CA ALA A 101 -12.53 -8.80 8.75
C ALA A 101 -12.60 -10.01 9.69
N GLY A 102 -11.50 -10.31 10.42
CA GLY A 102 -11.48 -11.38 11.42
C GLY A 102 -12.50 -11.18 12.54
N ARG A 103 -12.68 -9.94 13.02
CA ARG A 103 -13.71 -9.62 14.02
C ARG A 103 -15.12 -9.85 13.49
N LEU A 104 -15.39 -9.50 12.23
CA LEU A 104 -16.70 -9.71 11.61
C LEU A 104 -17.01 -11.21 11.44
N VAL A 105 -16.02 -12.04 11.08
CA VAL A 105 -16.18 -13.51 11.08
C VAL A 105 -16.60 -14.01 12.46
N TYR A 106 -15.89 -13.59 13.51
CA TYR A 106 -16.24 -13.96 14.88
C TYR A 106 -17.67 -13.53 15.23
N ASP A 107 -18.08 -12.32 14.88
CA ASP A 107 -19.43 -11.81 15.16
C ASP A 107 -20.52 -12.61 14.42
N ILE A 108 -20.28 -13.02 13.18
CA ILE A 108 -21.21 -13.85 12.39
C ILE A 108 -21.39 -15.24 13.03
N GLU A 109 -20.30 -15.84 13.50
CA GLU A 109 -20.28 -17.19 14.06
C GLU A 109 -20.78 -17.25 15.51
N SER A 110 -20.38 -16.29 16.34
CA SER A 110 -20.57 -16.35 17.80
C SER A 110 -21.82 -15.62 18.30
N LYS A 111 -22.32 -14.60 17.59
CA LYS A 111 -23.44 -13.79 18.08
C LYS A 111 -24.79 -14.31 17.56
N PRO A 112 -25.82 -14.36 18.41
CA PRO A 112 -27.19 -14.57 17.95
C PRO A 112 -27.62 -13.36 17.10
N GLY A 113 -28.39 -13.61 16.05
CA GLY A 113 -28.85 -12.58 15.14
C GLY A 113 -29.74 -13.18 14.05
N SER A 114 -30.61 -12.34 13.49
CA SER A 114 -31.46 -12.72 12.37
C SER A 114 -30.63 -13.02 11.12
N LYS A 115 -31.24 -13.75 10.18
CA LYS A 115 -30.61 -14.03 8.87
C LYS A 115 -30.22 -12.75 8.11
N ALA A 116 -30.99 -11.66 8.27
CA ALA A 116 -30.71 -10.37 7.66
C ALA A 116 -29.48 -9.70 8.28
N GLU A 117 -29.36 -9.71 9.62
CA GLU A 117 -28.20 -9.15 10.33
C GLU A 117 -26.92 -9.92 10.03
N LYS A 118 -26.98 -11.27 10.03
CA LYS A 118 -25.82 -12.10 9.67
C LYS A 118 -25.38 -11.88 8.21
N LYS A 119 -26.33 -11.67 7.30
CA LYS A 119 -26.03 -11.33 5.91
C LYS A 119 -25.34 -9.96 5.81
N ALA A 120 -25.85 -8.94 6.50
CA ALA A 120 -25.24 -7.61 6.49
C ALA A 120 -23.81 -7.62 7.05
N LEU A 121 -23.55 -8.41 8.10
CA LEU A 121 -22.19 -8.62 8.62
C LEU A 121 -21.29 -9.37 7.63
N ALA A 122 -21.81 -10.38 6.94
CA ALA A 122 -21.07 -11.11 5.90
C ALA A 122 -20.73 -10.21 4.70
N ASP A 123 -21.64 -9.32 4.29
CA ASP A 123 -21.37 -8.36 3.21
C ASP A 123 -20.26 -7.36 3.63
N GLN A 124 -20.24 -6.92 4.90
CA GLN A 124 -19.16 -6.10 5.44
C GLN A 124 -17.83 -6.85 5.54
N GLU A 125 -17.85 -8.11 5.99
CA GLU A 125 -16.66 -8.96 6.05
C GLU A 125 -16.05 -9.12 4.66
N TYR A 126 -16.88 -9.46 3.67
CA TYR A 126 -16.45 -9.60 2.29
C TYR A 126 -15.83 -8.31 1.75
N ALA A 127 -16.44 -7.15 2.02
CA ALA A 127 -15.90 -5.87 1.60
C ALA A 127 -14.54 -5.56 2.22
N LYS A 128 -14.38 -5.79 3.53
CA LYS A 128 -13.10 -5.60 4.24
C LYS A 128 -12.04 -6.59 3.78
N ARG A 129 -12.44 -7.84 3.56
CA ARG A 129 -11.57 -8.90 3.06
C ARG A 129 -11.05 -8.62 1.68
N LYS A 130 -11.94 -8.24 0.77
CA LYS A 130 -11.58 -7.81 -0.57
C LYS A 130 -10.63 -6.61 -0.52
N ALA A 131 -10.90 -5.61 0.31
CA ALA A 131 -10.05 -4.43 0.43
C ALA A 131 -8.61 -4.76 0.89
N TYR A 132 -8.41 -5.59 1.92
CA TYR A 132 -7.05 -5.93 2.35
C TYR A 132 -6.33 -6.84 1.35
N LEU A 133 -7.04 -7.78 0.70
CA LEU A 133 -6.44 -8.65 -0.33
C LEU A 133 -6.03 -7.86 -1.57
N ASP A 134 -6.87 -6.93 -2.03
CA ASP A 134 -6.55 -6.03 -3.14
C ASP A 134 -5.29 -5.20 -2.81
N LEU A 135 -5.16 -4.69 -1.57
CA LEU A 135 -3.97 -3.98 -1.10
C LEU A 135 -2.72 -4.87 -1.03
N GLU A 136 -2.82 -6.08 -0.47
CA GLU A 136 -1.69 -7.02 -0.42
C GLU A 136 -1.23 -7.41 -1.83
N GLN A 137 -2.16 -7.62 -2.75
CA GLN A 137 -1.84 -7.95 -4.14
C GLN A 137 -1.16 -6.78 -4.86
N SER A 138 -1.69 -5.56 -4.73
CA SER A 138 -1.06 -4.35 -5.27
C SER A 138 0.34 -4.15 -4.70
N LEU A 139 0.52 -4.30 -3.38
CA LEU A 139 1.83 -4.21 -2.74
C LEU A 139 2.83 -5.21 -3.32
N MET A 140 2.42 -6.47 -3.50
CA MET A 140 3.29 -7.50 -4.06
C MET A 140 3.62 -7.25 -5.53
N ALA A 141 2.66 -6.73 -6.31
CA ALA A 141 2.89 -6.35 -7.71
C ALA A 141 3.89 -5.20 -7.81
N ASP A 142 3.74 -4.17 -6.97
CA ASP A 142 4.65 -3.03 -6.91
C ASP A 142 6.06 -3.47 -6.49
N LEU A 143 6.19 -4.31 -5.46
CA LEU A 143 7.48 -4.86 -5.06
C LEU A 143 8.15 -5.67 -6.17
N ALA A 144 7.39 -6.46 -6.92
CA ALA A 144 7.90 -7.19 -8.06
C ALA A 144 8.37 -6.26 -9.20
N ALA A 145 7.71 -5.13 -9.39
CA ALA A 145 8.16 -4.09 -10.32
C ALA A 145 9.45 -3.42 -9.80
N CYS A 146 9.51 -3.08 -8.51
CA CYS A 146 10.69 -2.51 -7.87
C CYS A 146 11.92 -3.42 -7.96
N GLU A 147 11.77 -4.73 -7.73
CA GLU A 147 12.87 -5.71 -7.90
C GLU A 147 13.42 -5.67 -9.33
N ARG A 148 12.55 -5.65 -10.34
CA ARG A 148 12.98 -5.61 -11.75
C ARG A 148 13.70 -4.31 -12.12
N THR A 149 13.28 -3.19 -11.56
CA THR A 149 13.84 -1.88 -11.91
C THR A 149 15.14 -1.57 -11.17
N PHE A 150 15.23 -1.86 -9.87
CA PHE A 150 16.35 -1.41 -9.04
C PHE A 150 17.35 -2.50 -8.69
N PHE A 151 16.96 -3.78 -8.78
CA PHE A 151 17.75 -4.87 -8.19
C PHE A 151 18.09 -6.01 -9.15
N GLN A 152 17.42 -6.12 -10.29
CA GLN A 152 17.88 -6.99 -11.36
C GLN A 152 19.07 -6.33 -12.08
N LYS A 153 20.20 -7.04 -12.14
CA LYS A 153 21.36 -6.63 -12.96
C LYS A 153 20.91 -6.60 -14.42
N ALA A 154 21.23 -5.52 -15.14
CA ALA A 154 21.13 -5.49 -16.59
C ALA A 154 21.91 -6.69 -17.18
N PRO A 155 21.40 -7.34 -18.24
CA PRO A 155 22.09 -8.46 -18.90
C PRO A 155 23.47 -8.03 -19.44
#